data_AF-A0AAI9MXW3-F1
#
_entry.id   AF-A0AAI9MXW3-F1
#
_cell.length_a   1.000
_cell.length_b   1.000
_cell.length_c   1.000
_cell.angle_alpha   90.00
_cell.angle_beta   90.00
_cell.angle_gamma   90.00
#
_symmetry.space_group_name_H-M   'P 1'
#
loop_
_entity.id
_entity.type
_entity.pdbx_description
1 polymer ?
#
loop_
_entity_poly.entity_id
_entity_poly.type
_entity_poly.pdbx_seq_one_letter_code
_entity_poly.pdbx_strand_id
1 'polypeptide(L)'
;MNDIKTKKLIYHLTSLKNIRNILIEGLKPRVDINKFHDIADKEIIEGRKKHQLDSYVPFHWFSRNPFDGRVQKNFPDEKFVLITIKRALAQKENWKIILRHPLAEANIKIYDYNEGFAPIK
;
A
#
# COMPACT_ATOMS: atom_id res chain seq x y z
N MET A 1 -15.63 7.95 -15.93
CA MET A 1 -14.61 7.43 -15.00
C MET A 1 -14.15 8.62 -14.16
N ASN A 2 -14.35 8.60 -12.84
CA ASN A 2 -13.91 9.73 -12.01
C ASN A 2 -12.39 9.73 -11.91
N ASP A 3 -11.75 10.75 -12.48
CA ASP A 3 -10.31 11.01 -12.47
C ASP A 3 -9.71 10.79 -11.08
N ILE A 4 -8.64 9.99 -10.98
CA ILE A 4 -7.92 9.70 -9.73
C ILE A 4 -7.52 11.00 -9.03
N LYS A 5 -7.23 12.05 -9.80
CA LYS A 5 -6.82 13.34 -9.26
C LYS A 5 -7.87 13.98 -8.37
N THR A 6 -9.16 13.73 -8.64
CA THR A 6 -10.28 14.29 -7.87
C THR A 6 -10.54 13.54 -6.55
N LYS A 7 -9.99 12.33 -6.40
CA LYS A 7 -10.14 11.53 -5.18
C LYS A 7 -9.35 12.15 -4.03
N LYS A 8 -9.86 11.98 -2.80
CA LYS A 8 -9.28 12.58 -1.58
C LYS A 8 -8.61 11.58 -0.64
N LEU A 9 -8.71 10.28 -0.93
CA LEU A 9 -8.27 9.19 -0.05
C LEU A 9 -7.27 8.29 -0.76
N ILE A 10 -6.39 7.68 0.03
CA ILE A 10 -5.56 6.54 -0.32
C ILE A 10 -5.87 5.37 0.62
N TYR A 11 -5.64 4.14 0.16
CA TYR A 11 -6.21 2.93 0.76
C TYR A 11 -5.15 1.87 1.03
N HIS A 12 -5.20 1.25 2.21
CA HIS A 12 -4.39 0.10 2.57
C HIS A 12 -5.29 -1.04 3.04
N LEU A 13 -5.27 -2.17 2.31
CA LEU A 13 -5.99 -3.37 2.71
C LEU A 13 -5.11 -4.19 3.66
N THR A 14 -5.69 -4.64 4.77
CA THR A 14 -5.02 -5.53 5.73
C THR A 14 -6.01 -6.55 6.30
N SER A 15 -5.51 -7.66 6.85
CA SER A 15 -6.34 -8.58 7.63
C SER A 15 -6.83 -7.93 8.92
N LEU A 16 -8.07 -8.23 9.31
CA LEU A 16 -8.62 -7.85 10.62
C LEU A 16 -7.73 -8.32 11.77
N LYS A 17 -7.01 -9.43 11.61
CA LYS A 17 -6.08 -9.97 12.62
C LYS A 17 -4.94 -9.00 12.95
N ASN A 18 -4.59 -8.09 12.03
CA ASN A 18 -3.53 -7.11 12.23
C ASN A 18 -4.00 -5.85 12.98
N ILE A 19 -5.31 -5.61 13.10
CA ILE A 19 -5.84 -4.34 13.62
C ILE A 19 -5.46 -4.10 15.07
N ARG A 20 -5.47 -5.14 15.91
CA ARG A 20 -5.05 -5.00 17.32
C ARG A 20 -3.64 -4.42 17.43
N ASN A 21 -2.69 -4.99 16.69
CA ASN A 21 -1.30 -4.54 16.73
C ASN A 21 -1.14 -3.15 16.10
N ILE A 22 -1.86 -2.86 15.01
CA ILE A 22 -1.84 -1.53 14.38
C ILE A 22 -2.35 -0.45 15.35
N LEU A 23 -3.37 -0.74 16.16
CA LEU A 23 -3.89 0.21 17.15
C LEU A 23 -2.94 0.43 18.34
N ILE A 24 -2.14 -0.58 18.70
CA ILE A 24 -1.20 -0.50 19.83
C ILE A 24 0.12 0.17 19.41
N GLU A 25 0.64 -0.24 18.25
CA GLU A 25 2.00 0.12 17.81
C GLU A 25 2.03 1.14 16.68
N GLY A 26 0.87 1.47 16.10
CA GLY A 26 0.78 2.23 14.87
C GLY A 26 0.97 1.37 13.62
N LEU A 27 0.79 2.00 12.46
CA LEU A 27 0.99 1.36 11.16
C LEU A 27 2.47 1.42 10.78
N LYS A 28 3.14 0.28 10.77
CA LYS A 28 4.59 0.18 10.58
C LYS A 28 4.98 -0.50 9.26
N PRO A 29 6.14 -0.15 8.68
CA PRO A 29 6.77 -0.92 7.61
C PRO A 29 6.99 -2.38 7.99
N ARG A 30 7.09 -3.27 7.00
CA ARG A 30 7.31 -4.70 7.24
C ARG A 30 8.63 -4.97 7.96
N VAL A 31 9.66 -4.20 7.66
CA VAL A 31 10.99 -4.34 8.28
C VAL A 31 10.97 -4.11 9.79
N ASP A 32 9.97 -3.40 10.31
CA ASP A 32 9.85 -3.04 11.72
C ASP A 32 8.83 -3.93 12.47
N ILE A 33 8.30 -4.98 11.85
CA ILE A 33 7.28 -5.85 12.44
C ILE A 33 7.75 -7.30 12.51
N ASN A 34 7.82 -7.83 13.73
CA ASN A 34 8.21 -9.24 13.97
C ASN A 34 7.02 -10.22 13.94
N LYS A 35 5.79 -9.76 14.20
CA LYS A 35 4.57 -10.58 14.24
C LYS A 35 3.45 -9.91 13.44
N PHE A 36 3.32 -10.29 12.18
CA PHE A 36 2.32 -9.79 11.23
C PHE A 36 1.66 -10.94 10.48
N HIS A 37 0.34 -10.88 10.30
CA HIS A 37 -0.37 -11.80 9.41
C HIS A 37 -0.23 -11.28 7.98
N ASP A 38 0.74 -11.80 7.23
CA ASP A 38 0.96 -11.41 5.84
C ASP A 38 -0.06 -12.08 4.92
N ILE A 39 -0.63 -11.25 4.05
CA ILE A 39 -1.67 -11.60 3.08
C ILE A 39 -1.15 -11.47 1.64
N ALA A 40 0.08 -10.97 1.46
CA ALA A 40 0.72 -10.86 0.17
C ALA A 40 1.45 -12.15 -0.20
N ASP A 41 1.40 -12.51 -1.49
CA ASP A 41 2.14 -13.64 -2.02
C ASP A 41 3.66 -13.40 -1.96
N LYS A 42 4.45 -14.49 -1.89
CA LYS A 42 5.91 -14.43 -1.73
C LYS A 42 6.61 -13.58 -2.78
N GLU A 43 6.20 -13.66 -4.05
CA GLU A 43 6.79 -12.88 -5.14
C GLU A 43 6.64 -11.36 -4.91
N ILE A 44 5.50 -10.92 -4.36
CA ILE A 44 5.28 -9.50 -4.03
C ILE A 44 6.22 -9.08 -2.90
N ILE A 45 6.38 -9.93 -1.89
CA ILE A 45 7.25 -9.65 -0.74
C ILE A 45 8.71 -9.55 -1.20
N GLU A 46 9.18 -10.53 -1.97
CA GLU A 46 10.55 -10.57 -2.48
C GLU A 46 10.85 -9.42 -3.45
N GLY A 47 9.92 -9.14 -4.37
CA GLY A 47 10.02 -8.01 -5.29
C GLY A 47 10.14 -6.68 -4.55
N ARG A 48 9.34 -6.47 -3.49
CA ARG A 48 9.45 -5.26 -2.67
C ARG A 48 10.78 -5.17 -1.93
N LYS A 49 11.25 -6.27 -1.33
CA LYS A 49 12.52 -6.32 -0.60
C LYS A 49 13.71 -6.03 -1.51
N LYS A 50 13.71 -6.57 -2.73
CA LYS A 50 14.74 -6.30 -3.76
C LYS A 50 14.90 -4.80 -4.05
N HIS A 51 13.81 -4.04 -3.94
CA HIS A 51 13.78 -2.60 -4.18
C HIS A 51 13.70 -1.77 -2.88
N GLN A 52 13.95 -2.38 -1.72
CA GLN A 52 13.92 -1.73 -0.40
C GLN A 52 12.56 -1.07 -0.07
N LEU A 53 11.48 -1.52 -0.72
CA LEU A 53 10.12 -1.01 -0.52
C LEU A 53 9.42 -1.57 0.72
N ASP A 54 10.02 -2.56 1.36
CA ASP A 54 9.60 -3.13 2.65
C ASP A 54 9.84 -2.18 3.83
N SER A 55 10.68 -1.16 3.64
CA SER A 55 10.84 0.00 4.54
C SER A 55 9.69 1.02 4.48
N TYR A 56 8.67 0.78 3.65
CA TYR A 56 7.49 1.63 3.52
C TYR A 56 6.18 0.84 3.73
N VAL A 57 5.15 1.53 4.19
CA VAL A 57 3.77 1.03 4.20
C VAL A 57 3.09 1.36 2.86
N PRO A 58 2.62 0.37 2.09
CA PRO A 58 2.00 0.63 0.79
C PRO A 58 0.57 1.15 0.93
N PHE A 59 0.25 2.19 0.16
CA PHE A 59 -1.12 2.66 -0.05
C PHE A 59 -1.44 2.72 -1.55
N HIS A 60 -2.70 2.52 -1.89
CA HIS A 60 -3.21 2.58 -3.26
C HIS A 60 -4.10 3.79 -3.47
N TRP A 61 -4.15 4.30 -4.70
CA TRP A 61 -5.04 5.41 -5.08
C TRP A 61 -6.52 5.06 -5.10
N PHE A 62 -6.84 3.76 -5.17
CA PHE A 62 -8.20 3.25 -5.19
C PHE A 62 -8.30 1.90 -4.46
N SER A 63 -9.46 1.66 -3.86
CA SER A 63 -9.86 0.38 -3.29
C SER A 63 -10.29 -0.62 -4.36
N ARG A 64 -10.34 -1.91 -4.02
CA ARG A 64 -10.76 -3.00 -4.93
C ARG A 64 -9.86 -3.12 -6.15
N ASN A 65 -8.56 -2.87 -5.95
CA ASN A 65 -7.57 -3.08 -7.00
C ASN A 65 -7.35 -4.60 -7.24
N PRO A 66 -6.63 -5.00 -8.32
CA PRO A 66 -6.39 -6.41 -8.62
C PRO A 66 -5.73 -7.20 -7.48
N PHE A 67 -4.88 -6.57 -6.66
CA PHE A 67 -4.30 -7.18 -5.47
C PHE A 67 -5.38 -7.45 -4.42
N ASP A 68 -6.21 -6.45 -4.08
CA ASP A 68 -7.30 -6.61 -3.11
C ASP A 68 -8.20 -7.79 -3.50
N GLY A 69 -8.60 -7.86 -4.79
CA GLY A 69 -9.44 -8.94 -5.30
C GLY A 69 -8.76 -10.31 -5.27
N ARG A 70 -7.46 -10.39 -5.56
CA ARG A 70 -6.69 -11.64 -5.48
C ARG A 70 -6.59 -12.13 -4.04
N VAL A 71 -6.25 -11.25 -3.10
CA VAL A 71 -6.13 -11.59 -1.68
C VAL A 71 -7.47 -12.09 -1.13
N GLN A 72 -8.58 -11.39 -1.42
CA GLN A 72 -9.90 -11.81 -0.95
C GLN A 72 -10.36 -13.15 -1.53
N LYS A 73 -9.93 -13.50 -2.76
CA LYS A 73 -10.17 -14.82 -3.35
C LYS A 73 -9.30 -15.91 -2.73
N ASN A 74 -8.03 -15.60 -2.42
CA ASN A 74 -7.10 -16.55 -1.83
C ASN A 74 -7.45 -16.88 -0.37
N PHE A 75 -8.11 -15.96 0.34
CA PHE A 75 -8.50 -16.10 1.74
C PHE A 75 -10.00 -15.82 1.94
N PRO A 76 -10.90 -16.70 1.45
CA PRO A 76 -12.34 -16.45 1.43
C PRO A 76 -12.96 -16.33 2.84
N ASP A 77 -12.38 -16.98 3.84
CA ASP A 77 -12.84 -16.95 5.23
C ASP A 77 -12.21 -15.83 6.06
N GLU A 78 -11.28 -15.05 5.48
CA GLU A 78 -10.60 -13.97 6.17
C GLU A 78 -11.40 -12.66 6.09
N LYS A 79 -11.51 -11.98 7.24
CA LYS A 79 -12.08 -10.64 7.30
C LYS A 79 -10.98 -9.62 7.02
N PHE A 80 -11.24 -8.73 6.06
CA PHE A 80 -10.33 -7.66 5.70
C PHE A 80 -10.84 -6.29 6.17
N VAL A 81 -9.90 -5.39 6.43
CA VAL A 81 -10.15 -4.00 6.80
C VAL A 81 -9.42 -3.09 5.82
N LEU A 82 -10.10 -2.01 5.45
CA LEU A 82 -9.54 -0.98 4.59
C LEU A 82 -9.20 0.26 5.43
N ILE A 83 -7.91 0.51 5.64
CA ILE A 83 -7.42 1.72 6.28
C ILE A 83 -7.36 2.82 5.22
N THR A 84 -7.89 4.00 5.53
CA THR A 84 -7.89 5.13 4.61
C THR A 84 -7.21 6.35 5.21
N ILE A 85 -6.44 7.05 4.39
CA ILE A 85 -5.74 8.28 4.77
C ILE A 85 -6.12 9.38 3.80
N LYS A 86 -6.31 10.61 4.32
CA LYS A 86 -6.53 11.80 3.49
C LYS A 86 -5.26 12.09 2.69
N ARG A 87 -5.41 12.29 1.39
CA ARG A 87 -4.31 12.68 0.49
C ARG A 87 -3.62 13.96 0.90
N ALA A 88 -4.35 14.91 1.49
CA ALA A 88 -3.78 16.14 2.03
C ALA A 88 -2.75 15.86 3.14
N LEU A 89 -2.93 14.81 3.95
CA LEU A 89 -1.93 14.42 4.94
C LEU A 89 -0.68 13.85 4.25
N ALA A 90 -0.86 12.88 3.35
CA ALA A 90 0.25 12.29 2.61
C ALA A 90 1.05 13.34 1.80
N GLN A 91 0.36 14.33 1.23
CA GLN A 91 0.99 15.46 0.55
C GLN A 91 1.78 16.35 1.51
N LYS A 92 1.17 16.76 2.63
CA LYS A 92 1.82 17.60 3.65
C LYS A 92 3.09 16.95 4.19
N GLU A 93 3.03 15.65 4.46
CA GLU A 93 4.16 14.86 5.00
C GLU A 93 5.11 14.35 3.90
N ASN A 94 4.97 14.82 2.66
CA ASN A 94 5.78 14.46 1.49
C ASN A 94 6.01 12.95 1.31
N TRP A 95 4.93 12.16 1.41
CA TRP A 95 4.98 10.72 1.22
C TRP A 95 5.47 10.35 -0.18
N LYS A 96 6.20 9.24 -0.25
CA LYS A 96 6.80 8.77 -1.49
C LYS A 96 5.78 8.10 -2.41
N ILE A 97 5.95 8.29 -3.71
CA ILE A 97 5.09 7.71 -4.76
C ILE A 97 5.94 6.86 -5.70
N ILE A 98 5.39 5.69 -6.05
CA ILE A 98 5.84 4.88 -7.20
C ILE A 98 4.77 4.94 -8.28
N LEU A 99 5.17 5.15 -9.53
CA LEU A 99 4.24 5.27 -10.67
C LEU A 99 3.89 3.92 -11.29
N ARG A 100 4.75 2.92 -11.12
CA ARG A 100 4.59 1.60 -11.69
C ARG A 100 4.53 0.55 -10.58
N HIS A 101 3.86 -0.55 -10.89
CA HIS A 101 3.75 -1.67 -9.96
C HIS A 101 5.15 -2.23 -9.67
N PRO A 102 5.49 -2.56 -8.40
CA PRO A 102 6.83 -3.04 -8.04
C PRO A 102 7.33 -4.27 -8.78
N LEU A 103 6.42 -5.09 -9.30
CA LEU A 103 6.76 -6.29 -10.06
C LEU A 103 6.97 -6.04 -11.57
N ALA A 104 6.66 -4.84 -12.06
CA ALA A 104 6.66 -4.55 -13.49
C ALA A 104 7.97 -3.93 -14.01
N GLU A 105 8.86 -3.44 -13.13
CA GLU A 105 10.10 -2.76 -13.53
C GLU A 105 11.33 -3.26 -12.77
N ALA A 106 12.44 -3.38 -13.50
CA ALA A 106 13.74 -3.69 -12.91
C ALA A 106 14.32 -2.51 -12.10
N ASN A 107 13.90 -1.27 -12.38
CA ASN A 107 14.36 -0.06 -11.70
C ASN A 107 13.16 0.77 -11.22
N ILE A 108 12.75 0.54 -9.97
CA ILE A 108 11.68 1.33 -9.36
C ILE A 108 12.19 2.73 -9.05
N LYS A 109 11.58 3.75 -9.68
CA LYS A 109 11.81 5.15 -9.32
C LYS A 109 10.81 5.58 -8.24
N ILE A 110 11.37 6.08 -7.15
CA ILE A 110 10.62 6.65 -6.02
C ILE A 110 10.64 8.17 -6.17
N TYR A 111 9.46 8.78 -6.12
CA TYR A 111 9.27 10.22 -6.26
C TYR A 111 8.76 10.82 -4.97
N ASP A 112 9.02 12.11 -4.78
CA ASP A 112 8.32 12.94 -3.80
C ASP A 112 6.85 13.13 -4.21
N TYR A 113 6.00 13.50 -3.25
CA TYR A 113 4.56 13.44 -3.45
C TYR A 113 4.10 14.27 -4.65
N ASN A 114 4.54 15.52 -4.75
CA ASN A 114 4.07 16.42 -5.82
C ASN A 114 4.59 15.97 -7.19
N GLU A 115 5.85 15.54 -7.27
CA GLU A 115 6.47 15.05 -8.51
C GLU A 115 5.82 13.76 -9.01
N GLY A 116 5.59 12.81 -8.10
CA GLY A 116 4.96 11.54 -8.43
C GLY A 116 3.45 11.67 -8.66
N PHE A 117 2.80 12.69 -8.10
CA PHE A 117 1.37 12.89 -8.32
C PHE A 117 1.06 13.60 -9.65
N ALA A 118 1.94 14.49 -10.13
CA ALA A 118 1.75 15.25 -11.37
C ALA A 118 1.39 14.39 -12.61
N PRO A 119 2.09 13.26 -12.90
CA PRO A 119 1.85 12.47 -14.11
C PRO A 119 0.69 11.46 -13.99
N ILE A 120 0.08 11.30 -12.82
CA ILE A 120 -1.09 10.41 -12.64
C ILE A 120 -2.25 10.92 -13.50
N LYS A 121 -3.07 10.04 -14.06
CA LYS A 121 -4.25 10.36 -14.87
C LYS A 121 -5.52 9.81 -14.25
#